data_AF-A0ABD0S1N4-F1
#
_entry.id   AF-A0ABD0S1N4-F1
#
_cell.length_a   1.000
_cell.length_b   1.000
_cell.length_c   1.000
_cell.angle_alpha   90.00
_cell.angle_beta   90.00
_cell.angle_gamma   90.00
#
_symmetry.space_group_name_H-M   'P 1'
#
loop_
_entity.id
_entity.type
_entity.pdbx_description
1 polymer ?
#
loop_
_entity_poly.entity_id
_entity_poly.type
_entity_poly.pdbx_seq_one_letter_code
_entity_poly.pdbx_strand_id
1 'polypeptide(L)' 'YMEFFPVPSNVSTDFLFEKSANYFPSEETPKRAAALLPKAKILTLLINPSDRAYSWYQ' A
#
# COMPACT_ATOMS: atom_id res chain seq x y z
N TYR A 1 15.79 8.57 4.87
CA TYR A 1 14.89 7.92 3.88
C TYR A 1 13.83 8.89 3.35
N MET A 2 13.11 9.64 4.22
CA MET A 2 12.15 10.67 3.80
C MET A 2 12.77 11.91 3.10
N GLU A 3 14.10 12.04 3.07
CA GLU A 3 14.83 13.16 2.46
C GLU A 3 15.14 12.96 0.96
N PHE A 4 14.81 11.81 0.37
CA PHE A 4 15.05 11.52 -1.06
C PHE A 4 13.99 12.08 -2.01
N PHE A 5 12.95 12.71 -1.49
CA PHE A 5 11.89 13.30 -2.31
C PHE A 5 12.08 14.81 -2.35
N PRO A 6 12.43 15.41 -3.51
CA PRO A 6 12.51 16.86 -3.63
C PRO A 6 11.10 17.40 -3.40
N VAL A 7 10.91 18.07 -2.27
CA VAL A 7 9.68 18.79 -1.95
C VAL A 7 9.48 19.87 -3.02
N PRO A 8 8.41 19.82 -3.83
CA PRO A 8 7.96 21.00 -4.52
C PRO A 8 7.13 21.82 -3.52
N SER A 9 7.61 23.03 -3.24
CA SER A 9 6.83 24.09 -2.62
C SER A 9 5.55 24.31 -3.44
N ASN A 10 4.39 24.14 -2.81
CA ASN A 10 3.05 24.39 -3.36
C ASN A 10 2.58 23.50 -4.53
N VAL A 11 2.69 22.18 -4.42
CA VAL A 11 1.82 21.28 -5.20
C VAL A 11 0.97 20.49 -4.21
N SER A 12 -0.33 20.81 -4.13
CA SER A 12 -1.29 19.84 -3.61
C SER A 12 -1.21 18.65 -4.57
N THR A 13 -0.57 17.57 -4.15
CA THR A 13 -0.68 16.33 -4.92
C THR A 13 -2.12 15.89 -4.81
N ASP A 14 -2.87 16.00 -5.90
CA ASP A 14 -4.33 15.73 -5.94
C ASP A 14 -4.68 14.31 -5.44
N PHE A 15 -3.70 13.40 -5.46
CA PHE A 15 -3.83 12.02 -5.00
C PHE A 15 -2.67 11.63 -4.09
N LEU A 16 -3.03 11.23 -2.86
CA LEU A 16 -2.13 10.61 -1.90
C LEU A 16 -2.34 9.10 -1.91
N PHE A 17 -1.25 8.34 -1.80
CA PHE A 17 -1.29 6.88 -1.70
C PHE A 17 -0.29 6.38 -0.66
N GLU A 18 -0.60 5.21 -0.11
CA GLU A 18 0.24 4.48 0.84
C GLU A 18 0.38 3.04 0.35
N LYS A 19 1.49 2.37 0.68
CA LYS A 19 1.73 0.97 0.35
C LYS A 19 2.18 0.19 1.58
N SER A 20 1.44 -0.88 1.91
CA SER A 20 1.82 -1.88 2.90
C SER A 20 1.45 -3.27 2.43
N ALA A 21 2.43 -4.17 2.32
CA ALA A 21 2.18 -5.56 1.92
C ALA A 21 1.47 -6.37 3.02
N ASN A 22 1.51 -5.88 4.27
CA ASN A 22 0.91 -6.55 5.44
C ASN A 22 -0.60 -6.34 5.52
N TYR A 23 -1.17 -5.45 4.71
CA TYR A 23 -2.61 -5.23 4.65
C TYR A 23 -3.37 -6.38 4.02
N PHE A 24 -2.77 -7.04 3.03
CA PHE A 24 -3.42 -8.13 2.31
C PHE A 24 -3.66 -9.40 3.17
N PRO A 25 -2.69 -9.89 3.96
CA PRO A 25 -2.92 -11.08 4.80
C PRO A 25 -3.65 -10.80 6.13
N SER A 26 -3.93 -9.55 6.48
CA SER A 26 -4.49 -9.18 7.78
C SER A 26 -6.02 -9.14 7.76
N GLU A 27 -6.66 -9.92 8.63
CA GLU A 27 -8.13 -10.02 8.71
C GLU A 27 -8.80 -8.74 9.25
N GLU A 28 -8.10 -7.99 10.10
CA GLU A 28 -8.63 -6.79 10.75
C GLU A 28 -8.47 -5.52 9.89
N THR A 29 -7.49 -5.52 8.99
CA THR A 29 -7.19 -4.40 8.11
C THR A 29 -8.38 -3.94 7.25
N PRO A 30 -9.14 -4.81 6.56
CA PRO A 30 -10.23 -4.37 5.70
C PRO A 30 -11.32 -3.60 6.48
N LYS A 31 -11.65 -4.05 7.69
CA LYS A 31 -12.64 -3.37 8.54
C LYS A 31 -12.17 -1.98 8.96
N ARG A 32 -10.91 -1.86 9.41
CA ARG A 32 -10.32 -0.59 9.84
C ARG A 32 -10.15 0.39 8.67
N ALA A 33 -9.70 -0.10 7.52
CA ALA A 33 -9.52 0.70 6.32
C ALA A 33 -10.87 1.23 5.80
N ALA A 34 -11.92 0.40 5.78
CA ALA A 34 -13.26 0.83 5.37
C ALA A 34 -13.87 1.84 6.35
N ALA A 35 -13.60 1.71 7.65
CA ALA A 35 -14.07 2.66 8.67
C ALA A 35 -13.38 4.03 8.56
N LEU A 36 -12.06 4.05 8.28
CA LEU A 36 -11.29 5.28 8.19
C LEU A 36 -11.43 5.98 6.83
N LEU A 37 -11.32 5.22 5.73
CA LEU A 37 -11.29 5.71 4.36
C LEU A 37 -12.25 4.90 3.46
N PRO A 38 -13.58 5.05 3.63
CA PRO A 38 -14.57 4.23 2.92
C PRO A 38 -14.55 4.40 1.39
N LYS A 39 -13.95 5.48 0.88
CA LYS A 39 -13.83 5.78 -0.56
C LYS A 39 -12.43 5.51 -1.13
N ALA A 40 -11.50 5.01 -0.32
CA ALA A 40 -10.16 4.70 -0.80
C ALA A 40 -10.20 3.61 -1.89
N LYS A 41 -9.29 3.72 -2.85
CA LYS A 41 -9.08 2.69 -3.88
C LYS A 41 -8.00 1.73 -3.38
N ILE A 42 -8.31 0.43 -3.40
CA ILE A 42 -7.40 -0.63 -2.96
C ILE A 42 -6.72 -1.23 -4.20
N LEU A 43 -5.40 -1.32 -4.18
CA LEU A 43 -4.58 -1.94 -5.22
C LEU A 43 -3.87 -3.17 -4.65
N THR A 44 -4.01 -4.32 -5.31
CA THR A 44 -3.32 -5.57 -4.95
C THR A 44 -2.57 -6.10 -6.17
N LEU A 45 -1.27 -6.37 -6.01
CA LEU A 45 -0.44 -6.97 -7.04
C LEU A 45 -0.32 -8.47 -6.77
N LEU A 46 -0.69 -9.30 -7.73
CA LEU A 46 -0.64 -10.75 -7.64
C LEU A 46 0.37 -11.29 -8.64
N ILE A 47 1.21 -12.21 -8.19
CA ILE A 47 2.16 -12.98 -9.00
C ILE A 47 1.92 -14.48 -8.76
N ASN A 48 2.63 -15.35 -9.49
CA ASN A 48 2.54 -16.78 -9.27
C ASN A 48 2.83 -17.12 -7.79
N PRO A 49 1.99 -17.93 -7.11
CA PRO A 49 2.16 -18.24 -5.69
C PRO A 49 3.49 -18.96 -5.39
N SER A 50 3.99 -19.80 -6.31
CA SER A 50 5.30 -20.45 -6.16
C SER A 50 6.43 -19.42 -6.18
N ASP A 51 6.40 -18.49 -7.13
CA ASP A 51 7.41 -17.42 -7.24
C ASP A 51 7.35 -16.47 -6.04
N ARG A 52 6.13 -16.16 -5.56
CA ARG A 52 5.91 -15.35 -4.35
C ARG A 52 6.47 -16.03 -3.11
N ALA A 53 6.24 -17.33 -2.96
CA ALA A 53 6.74 -18.10 -1.82
C ALA A 53 8.27 -18.18 -1.85
N TYR A 54 8.87 -18.41 -3.02
CA TYR A 54 10.31 -18.38 -3.22
C TYR A 54 10.92 -17.01 -2.88
N SER A 55 10.34 -15.92 -3.41
CA SER A 55 10.78 -14.55 -3.13
C SER A 55 10.61 -14.13 -1.67
N TRP A 56 9.72 -14.77 -0.91
CA TRP A 56 9.54 -14.48 0.51
C TRP A 56 10.56 -15.22 1.39
N TYR A 57 11.06 -16.35 0.92
CA TYR A 57 12.06 -17.14 1.62
C TYR A 57 13.48 -16.59 1.47
N GLN A 58 13.82 -16.09 0.26
CA GLN A 58 15.13 -15.55 -0.09
C GLN A 58 15.36 -14.16 0.52
#